data_AF-A0A0A0K242-F1
#
_entry.id   AF-A0A0A0K242-F1
#
_cell.length_a   1.000
_cell.length_b   1.000
_cell.length_c   1.000
_cell.angle_alpha   90.00
_cell.angle_beta   90.00
_cell.angle_gamma   90.00
#
_symmetry.space_group_name_H-M   'P 1'
#
loop_
_entity.id
_entity.type
_entity.pdbx_description
1 polymer ?
#
loop_
_entity_poly.entity_id
_entity_poly.type
_entity_poly.pdbx_seq_one_letter_code
_entity_poly.pdbx_strand_id
1 'polypeptide(L)'
;MSRSVLKVAAFAPAVVASTLLTVAFAPLLPPLAGWVLFVGGLLAMTALSCGPGEDFAIRALFRGRRLTTGEERLLAPAVRLLCQRGLCPPVTRLWVRDSVHPISSGGVGRRSVIVSGGLIAAVRDGQLPSDQAAAVIAHAAGTVRAGVVRCDAALKFWTVPWQLVRNVGVGAARWFAWIPLAGLAWRLRFIVGGIALVQGLIDGRPAAIAAGIGAGLVVALSYLTPRLAASWATAVSEAGDHEVDRAGLGEPLAAYLRRCPRSPETFERIHRLSGAAPASRPSLAAVSL
;
A
#
# COMPACT_ATOMS: atom_id res chain seq x y z
N MET A 1 -1.99 -18.67 5.48
CA MET A 1 -1.91 -17.57 6.47
C MET A 1 -3.07 -16.62 6.23
N SER A 2 -3.80 -16.19 7.26
CA SER A 2 -4.93 -15.26 7.05
C SER A 2 -4.41 -13.89 6.57
N ARG A 3 -5.21 -13.17 5.77
CA ARG A 3 -4.84 -11.82 5.26
C ARG A 3 -4.45 -10.86 6.39
N SER A 4 -5.12 -10.96 7.54
CA SER A 4 -4.81 -10.16 8.72
C SER A 4 -3.42 -10.47 9.28
N VAL A 5 -3.04 -11.74 9.40
CA VAL A 5 -1.70 -12.14 9.88
C VAL A 5 -0.62 -11.70 8.90
N LEU A 6 -0.86 -11.81 7.60
CA LEU A 6 0.07 -11.32 6.57
C LEU A 6 0.26 -9.81 6.63
N LYS A 7 -0.83 -9.06 6.80
CA LYS A 7 -0.77 -7.61 6.99
C LYS A 7 0.05 -7.25 8.22
N VAL A 8 -0.25 -7.87 9.36
CA VAL A 8 0.49 -7.63 10.60
C VAL A 8 1.97 -7.94 10.41
N ALA A 9 2.31 -9.08 9.81
CA ALA A 9 3.70 -9.45 9.56
C ALA A 9 4.42 -8.45 8.63
N ALA A 10 3.76 -7.99 7.55
CA ALA A 10 4.35 -7.05 6.61
C ALA A 10 4.62 -5.66 7.22
N PHE A 11 3.74 -5.19 8.12
CA PHE A 11 3.86 -3.87 8.73
C PHE A 11 4.51 -3.87 10.12
N ALA A 12 4.57 -5.01 10.82
CA ALA A 12 5.18 -5.16 12.14
C ALA A 12 6.59 -4.59 12.23
N PRO A 13 7.51 -4.83 11.27
CA PRO A 13 8.83 -4.18 11.25
C PRO A 13 8.78 -2.66 11.38
N ALA A 14 7.97 -2.03 10.52
CA ALA A 14 7.86 -0.58 10.47
C ALA A 14 7.17 -0.04 11.72
N VAL A 15 6.15 -0.73 12.23
CA VAL A 15 5.44 -0.37 13.46
C VAL A 15 6.35 -0.48 14.67
N VAL A 16 7.07 -1.60 14.85
CA VAL A 16 8.02 -1.82 15.95
C VAL A 16 9.13 -0.78 15.90
N ALA A 17 9.76 -0.57 14.73
CA ALA A 17 10.81 0.44 14.59
C ALA A 17 10.29 1.85 14.91
N SER A 18 9.09 2.20 14.45
CA SER A 18 8.47 3.51 14.74
C SER A 18 8.13 3.68 16.22
N THR A 19 7.62 2.63 16.87
CA THR A 19 7.36 2.62 18.32
C THR A 19 8.66 2.79 19.10
N LEU A 20 9.71 2.03 18.75
CA LEU A 20 11.03 2.15 19.39
C LEU A 20 11.62 3.55 19.21
N LEU A 21 11.50 4.14 18.02
CA LEU A 21 11.90 5.53 17.78
C LEU A 21 11.08 6.47 18.67
N THR A 22 9.76 6.33 18.69
CA THR A 22 8.89 7.21 19.49
C THR A 22 9.25 7.15 20.98
N VAL A 23 9.49 5.94 21.50
CA VAL A 23 9.91 5.73 22.90
C VAL A 23 11.32 6.28 23.15
N ALA A 24 12.26 6.09 22.22
CA ALA A 24 13.63 6.58 22.37
C ALA A 24 13.71 8.11 22.31
N PHE A 25 12.85 8.75 21.53
CA PHE A 25 12.80 10.22 21.40
C PHE A 25 11.91 10.90 22.46
N ALA A 26 10.97 10.18 23.09
CA ALA A 26 10.09 10.75 24.10
C ALA A 26 10.82 11.45 25.27
N PRO A 27 11.95 10.94 25.81
CA PRO A 27 12.71 11.61 26.87
C PRO A 27 13.41 12.90 26.44
N LEU A 28 13.62 13.11 25.13
CA LEU A 28 14.26 14.31 24.58
C LEU A 28 13.30 15.49 24.50
N LEU A 29 11.99 15.24 24.65
CA LEU A 29 10.94 16.25 24.60
C LEU A 29 10.54 16.70 26.02
N PRO A 30 10.03 17.92 26.17
CA PRO A 30 9.37 18.33 27.41
C PRO A 30 8.31 17.29 27.83
N PRO A 31 8.15 16.96 29.12
CA PRO A 31 7.30 15.85 29.57
C PRO A 31 5.87 15.90 29.01
N LEU A 32 5.26 17.09 28.99
CA LEU A 32 3.93 17.30 28.41
C LEU A 32 3.91 17.03 26.89
N ALA A 33 4.94 17.45 26.17
CA ALA A 33 5.04 17.23 24.73
C ALA A 33 5.24 15.74 24.39
N GLY A 34 6.04 15.01 25.18
CA GLY A 34 6.21 13.56 25.03
C GLY A 34 4.90 12.79 25.25
N TRP A 35 4.15 13.13 26.31
CA TRP A 35 2.84 12.55 26.58
C TRP A 35 1.82 12.86 25.49
N VAL A 36 1.74 14.11 25.04
CA VAL A 36 0.84 14.52 23.96
C VAL A 36 1.19 13.81 22.65
N LEU A 37 2.47 13.65 22.33
CA LEU A 37 2.91 12.92 21.13
C LEU A 37 2.51 11.44 21.19
N PHE A 38 2.77 10.77 22.32
CA PHE A 38 2.53 9.34 22.45
C PHE A 38 1.04 9.02 22.57
N VAL A 39 0.35 9.64 23.54
CA VAL A 39 -1.09 9.39 23.78
C VAL A 39 -1.92 9.98 22.66
N GLY A 40 -1.62 11.21 22.22
CA GLY A 40 -2.29 11.82 21.06
C GLY A 40 -2.06 11.02 19.78
N GLY A 41 -0.84 10.50 19.57
CA GLY A 41 -0.53 9.60 18.46
C GLY A 41 -1.33 8.29 18.50
N LEU A 42 -1.43 7.64 19.67
CA LEU A 42 -2.23 6.43 19.84
C LEU A 42 -3.72 6.71 19.62
N LEU A 43 -4.27 7.77 20.21
CA LEU A 43 -5.66 8.18 20.01
C LEU A 43 -5.94 8.49 18.54
N ALA A 44 -5.04 9.19 17.85
CA ALA A 44 -5.15 9.45 16.42
C ALA A 44 -5.10 8.14 15.61
N MET A 45 -4.22 7.21 15.96
CA MET A 45 -4.14 5.90 15.32
C MET A 45 -5.46 5.12 15.48
N THR A 46 -6.00 5.05 16.69
CA THR A 46 -7.27 4.39 16.98
C THR A 46 -8.42 5.06 16.25
N ALA A 47 -8.48 6.39 16.25
CA ALA A 47 -9.48 7.16 15.50
C ALA A 47 -9.41 6.84 14.00
N LEU A 48 -8.21 6.83 13.40
CA LEU A 48 -8.03 6.49 11.99
C LEU A 48 -8.40 5.03 11.68
N SER A 49 -8.18 4.11 12.61
CA SER A 49 -8.64 2.71 12.48
C SER A 49 -10.16 2.58 12.54
N CYS A 50 -10.83 3.39 13.37
CA CYS A 50 -12.28 3.42 13.47
C CYS A 50 -12.94 4.12 12.26
N GLY A 51 -12.20 4.97 11.53
CA GLY A 51 -12.69 5.73 10.37
C GLY A 51 -12.94 7.23 10.55
N PRO A 52 -13.14 7.82 11.76
CA PRO A 52 -13.16 9.27 11.88
C PRO A 52 -11.82 9.87 11.41
N GLY A 53 -11.90 10.93 10.59
CA GLY A 53 -10.71 11.60 10.05
C GLY A 53 -10.16 11.04 8.73
N GLU A 54 -10.83 10.09 8.07
CA GLU A 54 -10.40 9.55 6.77
C GLU A 54 -10.14 10.66 5.73
N ASP A 55 -11.03 11.64 5.60
CA ASP A 55 -10.88 12.79 4.70
C ASP A 55 -9.62 13.62 5.02
N PHE A 56 -9.31 13.82 6.31
CA PHE A 56 -8.11 14.53 6.74
C PHE A 56 -6.86 13.71 6.47
N ALA A 57 -6.89 12.41 6.78
CA ALA A 57 -5.77 11.50 6.52
C ALA A 57 -5.43 11.42 5.03
N ILE A 58 -6.43 11.43 4.15
CA ILE A 58 -6.22 11.44 2.70
C ILE A 58 -5.50 12.72 2.27
N ARG A 59 -5.93 13.88 2.77
CA ARG A 59 -5.28 15.17 2.48
C ARG A 59 -3.86 15.24 3.04
N ALA A 60 -3.68 14.93 4.32
CA ALA A 60 -2.43 15.11 5.04
C ALA A 60 -1.39 14.02 4.70
N LEU A 61 -1.78 12.75 4.71
CA LEU A 61 -0.86 11.62 4.56
C LEU A 61 -0.75 11.14 3.12
N PHE A 62 -1.84 11.17 2.36
CA PHE A 62 -1.86 10.66 0.98
C PHE A 62 -1.76 11.78 -0.07
N ARG A 63 -1.77 13.05 0.34
CA ARG A 63 -1.76 14.24 -0.53
C ARG A 63 -2.88 14.18 -1.57
N GLY A 64 -4.03 13.64 -1.17
CA GLY A 64 -5.21 13.55 -2.01
C GLY A 64 -6.05 14.82 -1.93
N ARG A 65 -6.53 15.28 -3.08
CA ARG A 65 -7.53 16.34 -3.21
C ARG A 65 -8.84 15.80 -3.76
N ARG A 66 -9.93 16.56 -3.60
CA ARG A 66 -11.19 16.22 -4.25
C ARG A 66 -11.08 16.47 -5.76
N LEU A 67 -11.90 15.76 -6.52
CA LEU A 67 -12.01 15.97 -7.96
C LEU A 67 -12.53 17.38 -8.21
N THR A 68 -12.01 18.02 -9.24
CA THR A 68 -12.59 19.23 -9.81
C THR A 68 -13.79 18.85 -10.67
N THR A 69 -14.71 19.80 -10.91
CA THR A 69 -15.90 19.57 -11.76
C THR A 69 -15.54 19.09 -13.17
N GLY A 70 -14.40 19.52 -13.72
CA GLY A 70 -13.89 19.03 -15.00
C GLY A 70 -13.50 17.55 -14.95
N GLU A 71 -12.77 17.14 -13.91
CA GLU A 71 -12.36 15.74 -13.71
C GLU A 71 -13.54 14.82 -13.40
N GLU A 72 -14.54 15.31 -12.66
CA GLU A 72 -15.79 14.58 -12.45
C GLU A 72 -16.50 14.26 -13.76
N ARG A 73 -16.57 15.23 -14.68
CA ARG A 73 -17.15 15.03 -16.02
C ARG A 73 -16.32 14.06 -16.86
N LEU A 74 -14.99 14.14 -16.79
CA LEU A 74 -14.07 13.23 -17.48
C LEU A 74 -14.23 11.79 -17.01
N LEU A 75 -14.37 11.57 -15.70
CA LEU A 75 -14.55 10.23 -15.13
C LEU A 75 -16.00 9.74 -15.13
N ALA A 76 -16.98 10.59 -15.44
CA ALA A 76 -18.39 10.23 -15.41
C ALA A 76 -18.73 8.97 -16.21
N PRO A 77 -18.19 8.71 -17.42
CA PRO A 77 -18.44 7.46 -18.14
C PRO A 77 -17.95 6.22 -17.37
N ALA A 78 -16.75 6.28 -16.79
CA ALA A 78 -16.19 5.20 -15.98
C ALA A 78 -17.01 4.98 -14.70
N VAL A 79 -17.42 6.06 -14.03
CA VAL A 79 -18.28 6.02 -12.84
C VAL A 79 -19.64 5.41 -13.16
N ARG A 80 -20.24 5.75 -14.32
CA ARG A 80 -21.49 5.13 -14.77
C ARG A 80 -21.34 3.63 -14.97
N LEU A 81 -20.26 3.17 -15.60
CA LEU A 81 -19.97 1.74 -15.75
C LEU A 81 -19.81 1.04 -14.40
N LEU A 82 -19.06 1.64 -13.47
CA LEU A 82 -18.95 1.12 -12.09
C LEU A 82 -20.31 0.99 -11.41
N CYS A 83 -21.15 2.01 -11.58
CA CYS A 83 -22.49 2.02 -11.02
C CYS A 83 -23.38 0.93 -11.59
N GLN A 84 -23.35 0.71 -12.91
CA GLN A 84 -24.07 -0.38 -13.57
C GLN A 84 -23.62 -1.76 -13.07
N ARG A 85 -22.37 -1.89 -12.63
CA ARG A 85 -21.80 -3.13 -12.05
C ARG A 85 -21.94 -3.21 -10.52
N GLY A 86 -22.75 -2.36 -9.90
CA GLY A 86 -23.02 -2.39 -8.45
C GLY A 86 -21.91 -1.85 -7.56
N LEU A 87 -20.91 -1.17 -8.13
CA LEU A 87 -19.78 -0.54 -7.43
C LEU A 87 -19.99 0.98 -7.23
N CYS A 88 -21.25 1.43 -7.18
CA CYS A 88 -21.59 2.85 -7.04
C CYS A 88 -21.03 3.50 -5.75
N PRO A 89 -20.83 4.83 -5.76
CA PRO A 89 -20.58 5.63 -4.57
C PRO A 89 -21.87 5.67 -3.72
N PRO A 90 -21.93 4.96 -2.59
CA PRO A 90 -21.49 5.54 -1.31
C PRO A 90 -20.26 4.85 -0.70
N VAL A 91 -19.83 3.73 -1.31
CA VAL A 91 -18.72 2.89 -0.83
C VAL A 91 -17.36 3.41 -1.33
N THR A 92 -17.35 4.35 -2.29
CA THR A 92 -16.16 4.84 -2.98
C THR A 92 -16.22 6.36 -3.25
N ARG A 93 -15.73 7.16 -2.29
CA ARG A 93 -15.35 8.56 -2.52
C ARG A 93 -14.09 8.59 -3.36
N LEU A 94 -14.16 9.24 -4.51
CA LEU A 94 -13.00 9.43 -5.38
C LEU A 94 -12.18 10.63 -4.94
N TRP A 95 -10.85 10.46 -4.96
CA TRP A 95 -9.86 11.49 -4.68
C TRP A 95 -8.80 11.46 -5.76
N VAL A 96 -8.16 12.60 -6.02
CA VAL A 96 -7.05 12.72 -6.98
C VAL A 96 -5.76 12.99 -6.25
N ARG A 97 -4.67 12.34 -6.67
CA ARG A 97 -3.31 12.62 -6.22
C ARG A 97 -2.48 13.11 -7.40
N ASP A 98 -2.13 14.39 -7.40
CA ASP A 98 -1.55 15.08 -8.57
C ASP A 98 -0.13 14.62 -8.95
N SER A 99 0.67 14.14 -7.99
CA SER A 99 2.12 14.03 -8.14
C SER A 99 2.64 12.64 -8.58
N VAL A 100 1.84 11.81 -9.26
CA VAL A 100 2.22 10.42 -9.54
C VAL A 100 2.06 10.05 -11.01
N HIS A 101 3.20 9.76 -11.65
CA HIS A 101 3.33 9.44 -13.07
C HIS A 101 2.83 8.06 -13.54
N PRO A 102 2.69 6.99 -12.72
CA PRO A 102 1.96 5.83 -13.18
C PRO A 102 0.45 6.04 -13.18
N ILE A 103 -0.22 5.61 -14.25
CA ILE A 103 -1.66 5.35 -14.30
C ILE A 103 -1.96 4.35 -13.18
N SER A 104 -2.63 4.79 -12.12
CA SER A 104 -2.86 3.96 -10.94
C SER A 104 -4.05 4.45 -10.14
N SER A 105 -4.68 3.52 -9.44
CA SER A 105 -5.66 3.82 -8.39
C SER A 105 -5.41 2.92 -7.20
N GLY A 106 -5.65 3.43 -5.99
CA GLY A 106 -5.51 2.67 -4.75
C GLY A 106 -6.64 2.95 -3.78
N GLY A 107 -7.11 1.92 -3.08
CA GLY A 107 -8.04 2.07 -1.98
C GLY A 107 -7.36 2.63 -0.73
N VAL A 108 -8.06 3.46 0.02
CA VAL A 108 -7.63 3.96 1.33
C VAL A 108 -8.81 3.98 2.28
N GLY A 109 -8.63 3.42 3.47
CA GLY A 109 -9.65 3.50 4.53
C GLY A 109 -10.86 2.61 4.25
N ARG A 110 -12.05 3.12 4.59
CA ARG A 110 -13.30 2.32 4.54
C ARG A 110 -14.14 2.62 3.31
N ARG A 111 -13.93 3.80 2.70
CA ARG A 111 -14.80 4.28 1.64
C ARG A 111 -14.12 5.13 0.59
N SER A 112 -12.79 5.20 0.53
CA SER A 112 -12.09 6.13 -0.37
C SER A 112 -11.20 5.43 -1.37
N VAL A 113 -11.22 5.91 -2.60
CA VAL A 113 -10.35 5.47 -3.69
C VAL A 113 -9.60 6.69 -4.19
N ILE A 114 -8.27 6.58 -4.23
CA ILE A 114 -7.38 7.62 -4.72
C ILE A 114 -6.92 7.24 -6.13
N VAL A 115 -7.19 8.12 -7.07
CA VAL A 115 -6.80 8.05 -8.48
C VAL A 115 -5.57 8.92 -8.69
N SER A 116 -4.59 8.46 -9.49
CA SER A 116 -3.42 9.26 -9.83
C SER A 116 -3.74 10.32 -10.87
N GLY A 117 -3.02 11.45 -10.83
CA GLY A 117 -3.06 12.45 -11.91
C GLY A 117 -2.71 11.86 -13.28
N GLY A 118 -1.84 10.85 -13.32
CA GLY A 118 -1.54 10.10 -14.55
C GLY A 118 -2.75 9.36 -15.13
N LEU A 119 -3.64 8.81 -14.29
CA LEU A 119 -4.89 8.20 -14.76
C LEU A 119 -5.84 9.24 -15.34
N ILE A 120 -5.99 10.39 -14.66
CA ILE A 120 -6.82 11.50 -15.15
C ILE A 120 -6.29 12.01 -16.50
N ALA A 121 -4.97 12.20 -16.62
CA ALA A 121 -4.34 12.60 -17.87
C ALA A 121 -4.57 11.56 -18.96
N ALA A 122 -4.39 10.27 -18.68
CA ALA A 122 -4.58 9.21 -19.66
C ALA A 122 -6.04 9.10 -20.16
N VAL A 123 -7.04 9.33 -19.30
CA VAL A 123 -8.45 9.38 -19.71
C VAL A 123 -8.72 10.62 -20.58
N ARG A 124 -8.22 11.78 -20.15
CA ARG A 124 -8.35 13.04 -20.90
C ARG A 124 -7.73 12.95 -22.29
N ASP A 125 -6.56 12.36 -22.39
CA ASP A 125 -5.78 12.24 -23.62
C ASP A 125 -6.25 11.04 -24.48
N GLY A 126 -7.33 10.36 -24.09
CA GLY A 126 -7.92 9.22 -24.83
C GLY A 126 -7.09 7.93 -24.79
N GLN A 127 -5.98 7.91 -24.06
CA GLN A 127 -5.08 6.76 -23.93
C GLN A 127 -5.67 5.65 -23.04
N LEU A 128 -6.56 6.00 -22.11
CA LEU A 128 -7.26 5.07 -21.24
C LEU A 128 -8.77 5.11 -21.52
N PRO A 129 -9.28 4.14 -22.29
CA PRO A 129 -10.72 3.96 -22.52
C PRO A 129 -11.52 3.87 -21.21
N SER A 130 -12.81 4.26 -21.27
CA SER A 130 -13.67 4.39 -20.08
C SER A 130 -13.92 3.06 -19.35
N ASP A 131 -13.94 1.95 -20.07
CA ASP A 131 -14.04 0.58 -19.55
C ASP A 131 -12.76 0.17 -18.80
N GLN A 132 -11.58 0.50 -19.32
CA GLN A 132 -10.30 0.27 -18.65
C GLN A 132 -10.15 1.16 -17.41
N ALA A 133 -10.53 2.43 -17.50
CA ALA A 133 -10.57 3.34 -16.36
C ALA A 133 -11.53 2.83 -15.27
N ALA A 134 -12.72 2.36 -15.66
CA ALA A 134 -13.66 1.73 -14.74
C ALA A 134 -13.05 0.48 -14.09
N ALA A 135 -12.36 -0.37 -14.84
CA ALA A 135 -11.75 -1.58 -14.30
C ALA A 135 -10.60 -1.29 -13.32
N VAL A 136 -9.77 -0.29 -13.59
CA VAL A 136 -8.71 0.15 -12.67
C VAL A 136 -9.33 0.70 -11.38
N ILE A 137 -10.35 1.56 -11.48
CA ILE A 137 -11.06 2.08 -10.31
C ILE A 137 -11.81 0.96 -9.57
N ALA A 138 -12.39 -0.01 -10.27
CA ALA A 138 -13.07 -1.17 -9.70
C ALA A 138 -12.11 -2.03 -8.88
N HIS A 139 -10.88 -2.22 -9.34
CA HIS A 139 -9.84 -2.90 -8.59
C HIS A 139 -9.58 -2.21 -7.24
N ALA A 140 -9.39 -0.89 -7.26
CA ALA A 140 -9.20 -0.12 -6.03
C ALA A 140 -10.45 -0.16 -5.13
N ALA A 141 -11.65 -0.03 -5.69
CA ALA A 141 -12.92 -0.17 -4.96
C ALA A 141 -13.04 -1.55 -4.29
N GLY A 142 -12.61 -2.60 -4.99
CA GLY A 142 -12.57 -3.97 -4.49
C GLY A 142 -11.70 -4.12 -3.25
N THR A 143 -10.50 -3.50 -3.24
CA THR A 143 -9.63 -3.51 -2.06
C THR A 143 -10.26 -2.80 -0.85
N VAL A 144 -11.05 -1.75 -1.07
CA VAL A 144 -11.81 -1.05 -0.01
C VAL A 144 -12.94 -1.94 0.51
N ARG A 145 -13.73 -2.54 -0.38
CA ARG A 145 -14.83 -3.45 -0.04
C ARG A 145 -14.36 -4.69 0.71
N ALA A 146 -13.26 -5.29 0.28
CA ALA A 146 -12.61 -6.41 0.95
C ALA A 146 -12.02 -6.05 2.33
N GLY A 147 -11.96 -4.76 2.67
CA GLY A 147 -11.48 -4.26 3.95
C GLY A 147 -9.97 -4.37 4.15
N VAL A 148 -9.22 -4.77 3.12
CA VAL A 148 -7.77 -4.98 3.21
C VAL A 148 -7.00 -3.68 3.43
N VAL A 149 -7.58 -2.52 3.07
CA VAL A 149 -6.96 -1.18 3.21
C VAL A 149 -7.51 -0.35 4.38
N ARG A 150 -8.38 -0.90 5.23
CA ARG A 150 -9.07 -0.15 6.31
C ARG A 150 -8.10 0.55 7.27
N CYS A 151 -7.04 -0.14 7.66
CA CYS A 151 -6.04 0.38 8.60
C CYS A 151 -4.86 1.08 7.92
N ASP A 152 -4.87 1.28 6.60
CA ASP A 152 -3.70 1.80 5.89
C ASP A 152 -3.39 3.26 6.27
N ALA A 153 -4.42 4.05 6.56
CA ALA A 153 -4.25 5.40 7.08
C ALA A 153 -3.56 5.40 8.46
N ALA A 154 -4.03 4.55 9.38
CA ALA A 154 -3.45 4.40 10.72
C ALA A 154 -2.01 3.87 10.66
N LEU A 155 -1.75 2.86 9.83
CA LEU A 155 -0.41 2.31 9.63
C LEU A 155 0.53 3.34 9.00
N LYS A 156 0.06 4.10 8.01
CA LYS A 156 0.87 5.15 7.38
C LYS A 156 1.19 6.26 8.37
N PHE A 157 0.22 6.69 9.18
CA PHE A 157 0.42 7.67 10.25
C PHE A 157 1.45 7.19 11.27
N TRP A 158 1.25 6.00 11.84
CA TRP A 158 2.13 5.48 12.90
C TRP A 158 3.54 5.19 12.41
N THR A 159 3.73 4.90 11.12
CA THR A 159 5.05 4.64 10.54
C THR A 159 5.75 5.90 10.02
N VAL A 160 5.17 7.11 10.19
CA VAL A 160 5.82 8.38 9.77
C VAL A 160 7.21 8.57 10.38
N PRO A 161 7.43 8.38 11.71
CA PRO A 161 8.78 8.51 12.30
C PRO A 161 9.80 7.59 11.62
N TRP A 162 9.46 6.31 11.44
CA TRP A 162 10.30 5.36 10.74
C TRP A 162 10.54 5.74 9.26
N GLN A 163 9.52 6.24 8.56
CA GLN A 163 9.66 6.70 7.17
C GLN A 163 10.63 7.88 7.06
N LEU A 164 10.61 8.80 8.02
CA LEU A 164 11.54 9.93 8.05
C LEU A 164 12.99 9.44 8.18
N VAL A 165 13.27 8.55 9.14
CA VAL A 165 14.59 7.95 9.33
C VAL A 165 15.02 7.15 8.10
N ARG A 166 14.13 6.35 7.52
CA ARG A 166 14.41 5.57 6.30
C ARG A 166 14.75 6.47 5.12
N ASN A 167 14.02 7.57 4.91
CA ASN A 167 14.29 8.48 3.80
C ASN A 167 15.64 9.18 3.95
N VAL A 168 15.98 9.61 5.18
CA VAL A 168 17.32 10.14 5.50
C VAL A 168 18.38 9.06 5.29
N GLY A 169 18.14 7.84 5.78
CA GLY A 169 19.06 6.71 5.65
C GLY A 169 19.32 6.30 4.19
N VAL A 170 18.29 6.30 3.33
CA VAL A 170 18.47 6.05 1.89
C VAL A 170 19.22 7.19 1.20
N GLY A 171 18.97 8.44 1.60
CA GLY A 171 19.74 9.59 1.12
C GLY A 171 21.22 9.46 1.48
N ALA A 172 21.52 9.16 2.76
CA ALA A 172 22.86 8.90 3.23
C ALA A 172 23.49 7.68 2.53
N ALA A 173 22.76 6.58 2.39
CA ALA A 173 23.27 5.37 1.74
C ALA A 173 23.61 5.60 0.25
N ARG A 174 22.84 6.40 -0.48
CA ARG A 174 23.18 6.80 -1.86
C ARG A 174 24.45 7.63 -1.90
N TRP A 175 24.62 8.50 -0.91
CA TRP A 175 25.83 9.29 -0.74
C TRP A 175 27.05 8.44 -0.42
N PHE A 176 26.87 7.37 0.39
CA PHE A 176 27.93 6.42 0.75
C PHE A 176 28.08 5.22 -0.22
N ALA A 177 27.22 5.08 -1.22
CA ALA A 177 27.23 3.96 -2.17
C ALA A 177 28.49 3.93 -3.07
N TRP A 178 29.21 5.05 -3.17
CA TRP A 178 30.52 5.14 -3.83
C TRP A 178 31.66 4.42 -3.08
N ILE A 179 31.48 4.03 -1.81
CA ILE A 179 32.50 3.32 -1.04
C ILE A 179 32.25 1.79 -1.14
N PRO A 180 33.12 1.00 -1.77
CA PRO A 180 32.92 -0.45 -1.93
C PRO A 180 32.87 -1.21 -0.59
N LEU A 181 33.50 -0.67 0.46
CA LEU A 181 33.46 -1.21 1.83
C LEU A 181 32.09 -1.03 2.52
N ALA A 182 31.26 -0.07 2.09
CA ALA A 182 29.95 0.17 2.68
C ALA A 182 29.00 -1.02 2.47
N GLY A 183 29.08 -1.67 1.30
CA GLY A 183 28.30 -2.89 1.02
C GLY A 183 28.71 -4.07 1.91
N LEU A 184 30.01 -4.21 2.19
CA LEU A 184 30.53 -5.26 3.09
C LEU A 184 30.14 -4.99 4.54
N ALA A 185 30.32 -3.75 5.02
CA ALA A 185 29.93 -3.32 6.36
C ALA A 185 28.41 -3.50 6.59
N TRP A 186 27.59 -3.22 5.59
CA TRP A 186 26.15 -3.45 5.64
C TRP A 186 25.79 -4.93 5.77
N ARG A 187 26.51 -5.82 5.07
CA ARG A 187 26.36 -7.28 5.20
C ARG A 187 26.82 -7.78 6.58
N LEU A 188 27.80 -7.12 7.18
CA LEU A 188 28.31 -7.45 8.52
C LEU A 188 27.37 -7.05 9.67
N ARG A 189 26.31 -6.25 9.42
CA ARG A 189 25.41 -5.77 10.48
C ARG A 189 24.72 -6.89 11.26
N PHE A 190 24.61 -8.08 10.67
CA PHE A 190 24.11 -9.27 11.38
C PHE A 190 25.03 -9.74 12.48
N ILE A 191 26.34 -9.70 12.23
CA ILE A 191 27.35 -10.06 13.21
C ILE A 191 27.26 -9.06 14.37
N VAL A 192 27.16 -7.77 14.06
CA VAL A 192 26.98 -6.71 15.08
C VAL A 192 25.68 -6.88 15.86
N GLY A 193 24.56 -7.14 15.19
CA GLY A 193 23.28 -7.38 15.84
C GLY A 193 23.25 -8.65 16.70
N GLY A 194 23.92 -9.72 16.25
CA GLY A 194 24.09 -10.95 17.01
C GLY A 194 25.00 -10.76 18.23
N ILE A 195 26.11 -10.04 18.07
CA ILE A 195 27.00 -9.69 19.18
C ILE A 195 26.25 -8.84 20.22
N ALA A 196 25.52 -7.81 19.79
CA ALA A 196 24.73 -6.97 20.69
C ALA A 196 23.65 -7.77 21.46
N LEU A 197 23.04 -8.76 20.81
CA LEU A 197 22.09 -9.67 21.46
C LEU A 197 22.78 -10.51 22.54
N VAL A 198 23.91 -11.13 22.21
CA VAL A 198 24.68 -11.97 23.16
C VAL A 198 25.22 -11.13 24.31
N GLN A 199 25.75 -9.94 24.03
CA GLN A 199 26.24 -9.01 25.05
C GLN A 199 25.11 -8.57 26.00
N GLY A 200 23.94 -8.25 25.47
CA GLY A 200 22.78 -7.91 26.30
C GLY A 200 22.34 -9.04 27.22
N LEU A 201 22.41 -10.29 26.75
CA LEU A 201 22.09 -11.48 27.55
C LEU A 201 23.14 -11.78 28.63
N ILE A 202 24.42 -11.54 28.32
CA ILE A 202 25.53 -11.74 29.27
C ILE A 202 25.53 -10.67 30.37
N ASP A 203 25.24 -9.40 30.02
CA ASP A 203 25.23 -8.29 30.98
C ASP A 203 24.16 -8.44 32.08
N GLY A 204 23.13 -9.28 31.87
CA GLY A 204 22.10 -9.63 32.85
C GLY A 204 21.18 -8.48 33.29
N ARG A 205 21.50 -7.23 32.92
CA ARG A 205 20.71 -6.05 33.22
C ARG A 205 19.47 -6.01 32.32
N PRO A 206 18.27 -5.75 32.86
CA PRO A 206 17.03 -5.77 32.08
C PRO A 206 17.05 -4.79 30.90
N ALA A 207 17.73 -3.64 31.05
CA ALA A 207 17.91 -2.66 29.98
C ALA A 207 18.82 -3.15 28.85
N ALA A 208 19.89 -3.89 29.16
CA ALA A 208 20.82 -4.42 28.17
C ALA A 208 20.21 -5.59 27.39
N ILE A 209 19.48 -6.47 28.08
CA ILE A 209 18.71 -7.55 27.46
C ILE A 209 17.65 -6.97 26.50
N ALA A 210 16.90 -5.95 26.93
CA ALA A 210 15.90 -5.30 26.08
C ALA A 210 16.52 -4.65 24.84
N ALA A 211 17.67 -3.99 24.97
CA ALA A 211 18.40 -3.41 23.86
C ALA A 211 18.92 -4.47 22.87
N GLY A 212 19.50 -5.57 23.38
CA GLY A 212 19.99 -6.69 22.58
C GLY A 212 18.89 -7.40 21.79
N ILE A 213 17.76 -7.70 22.44
CA ILE A 213 16.56 -8.26 21.78
C ILE A 213 16.03 -7.29 20.72
N GLY A 214 15.96 -5.99 21.03
CA GLY A 214 15.54 -4.96 20.08
C GLY A 214 16.42 -4.93 18.82
N ALA A 215 17.75 -4.94 18.99
CA ALA A 215 18.70 -4.96 17.90
C ALA A 215 18.59 -6.23 17.03
N GLY A 216 18.52 -7.41 17.65
CA GLY A 216 18.34 -8.68 16.96
C GLY A 216 17.03 -8.74 16.17
N LEU A 217 15.94 -8.26 16.77
CA LEU A 217 14.62 -8.20 16.13
C LEU A 217 14.64 -7.25 14.91
N VAL A 218 15.22 -6.05 15.03
CA VAL A 218 15.36 -5.12 13.90
C VAL A 218 16.15 -5.74 12.74
N VAL A 219 17.21 -6.48 13.06
CA VAL A 219 18.03 -7.18 12.06
C VAL A 219 17.22 -8.27 11.36
N ALA A 220 16.59 -9.17 12.11
CA ALA A 220 15.77 -10.24 11.54
C ALA A 220 14.61 -9.70 10.68
N LEU A 221 13.90 -8.69 11.20
CA LEU A 221 12.77 -8.08 10.51
C LEU A 221 13.20 -7.39 9.21
N SER A 222 14.39 -6.79 9.15
CA SER A 222 14.85 -6.11 7.93
C SER A 222 14.99 -7.04 6.72
N TYR A 223 15.20 -8.33 6.94
CA TYR A 223 15.28 -9.34 5.87
C TYR A 223 13.95 -10.00 5.55
N LEU A 224 13.07 -10.11 6.55
CA LEU A 224 11.75 -10.69 6.36
C LEU A 224 10.76 -9.69 5.74
N THR A 225 10.92 -8.40 6.04
CA THR A 225 10.08 -7.29 5.55
C THR A 225 9.86 -7.30 4.03
N PRO A 226 10.89 -7.34 3.16
CA PRO A 226 10.67 -7.25 1.71
C PRO A 226 9.81 -8.40 1.17
N ARG A 227 10.00 -9.62 1.68
CA ARG A 227 9.20 -10.79 1.29
C ARG A 227 7.75 -10.69 1.78
N LEU A 228 7.56 -10.23 3.01
CA LEU A 228 6.23 -10.03 3.59
C LEU A 228 5.48 -8.88 2.91
N ALA A 229 6.18 -7.81 2.55
CA ALA A 229 5.61 -6.69 1.80
C ALA A 229 5.19 -7.11 0.39
N ALA A 230 6.02 -7.89 -0.31
CA ALA A 230 5.70 -8.43 -1.63
C ALA A 230 4.46 -9.33 -1.57
N SER A 231 4.45 -10.31 -0.65
CA SER A 231 3.30 -11.20 -0.47
C SER A 231 2.02 -10.46 -0.04
N TRP A 232 2.12 -9.42 0.79
CA TRP A 232 0.98 -8.56 1.10
C TRP A 232 0.48 -7.81 -0.14
N ALA A 233 1.38 -7.29 -0.98
CA ALA A 233 1.01 -6.62 -2.22
C ALA A 233 0.28 -7.56 -3.20
N THR A 234 0.73 -8.82 -3.28
CA THR A 234 0.02 -9.88 -4.03
C THR A 234 -1.37 -10.11 -3.44
N ALA A 235 -1.50 -10.29 -2.13
CA ALA A 235 -2.79 -10.53 -1.47
C ALA A 235 -3.79 -9.38 -1.63
N VAL A 236 -3.31 -8.13 -1.64
CA VAL A 236 -4.13 -6.93 -1.94
C VAL A 236 -4.56 -6.92 -3.40
N SER A 237 -3.65 -7.24 -4.32
CA SER A 237 -3.94 -7.32 -5.75
C SER A 237 -5.01 -8.38 -6.04
N GLU A 238 -4.89 -9.57 -5.44
CA GLU A 238 -5.88 -10.64 -5.60
C GLU A 238 -7.25 -10.26 -5.05
N ALA A 239 -7.31 -9.52 -3.94
CA ALA A 239 -8.57 -9.02 -3.39
C ALA A 239 -9.26 -8.03 -4.34
N GLY A 240 -8.49 -7.15 -4.99
CA GLY A 240 -9.03 -6.24 -6.01
C GLY A 240 -9.45 -6.96 -7.29
N ASP A 241 -8.66 -7.93 -7.75
CA ASP A 241 -8.94 -8.71 -8.97
C ASP A 241 -10.21 -9.54 -8.84
N HIS A 242 -10.43 -10.16 -7.68
CA HIS A 242 -11.66 -10.92 -7.43
C HIS A 242 -12.92 -10.05 -7.58
N GLU A 243 -12.87 -8.80 -7.12
CA GLU A 243 -14.01 -7.88 -7.24
C GLU A 243 -14.18 -7.33 -8.66
N VAL A 244 -13.08 -7.12 -9.38
CA VAL A 244 -13.11 -6.75 -10.81
C VAL A 244 -13.75 -7.87 -11.64
N ASP A 245 -13.38 -9.11 -11.35
CA ASP A 245 -13.93 -10.29 -12.00
C ASP A 245 -15.42 -10.47 -11.70
N ARG A 246 -15.81 -10.39 -10.42
CA ARG A 246 -17.23 -10.38 -10.00
C ARG A 246 -18.04 -9.28 -10.66
N ALA A 247 -17.42 -8.12 -10.90
CA ALA A 247 -18.04 -6.99 -11.57
C ALA A 247 -18.04 -7.12 -13.11
N GLY A 248 -17.48 -8.19 -13.68
CA GLY A 248 -17.37 -8.41 -15.13
C GLY A 248 -16.43 -7.44 -15.84
N LEU A 249 -15.46 -6.87 -15.12
CA LEU A 249 -14.47 -5.91 -15.60
C LEU A 249 -13.07 -6.54 -15.76
N GLY A 250 -12.99 -7.88 -15.73
CA GLY A 250 -11.76 -8.66 -15.85
C GLY A 250 -11.00 -8.40 -17.15
N GLU A 251 -11.66 -8.53 -18.31
CA GLU A 251 -11.02 -8.31 -19.61
C GLU A 251 -10.55 -6.85 -19.82
N PRO A 252 -11.34 -5.80 -19.49
CA PRO A 252 -10.84 -4.44 -19.53
C PRO A 252 -9.62 -4.20 -18.62
N LEU A 253 -9.56 -4.84 -17.44
CA LEU A 253 -8.36 -4.77 -16.60
C LEU A 253 -7.18 -5.51 -17.24
N ALA A 254 -7.40 -6.69 -17.81
CA ALA A 254 -6.37 -7.44 -18.52
C ALA A 254 -5.81 -6.66 -19.71
N ALA A 255 -6.67 -6.01 -20.50
CA ALA A 255 -6.30 -5.14 -21.61
C ALA A 255 -5.42 -3.96 -21.16
N TYR A 256 -5.73 -3.35 -20.01
CA TYR A 256 -4.89 -2.34 -19.39
C TYR A 256 -3.53 -2.91 -18.94
N LEU A 257 -3.52 -4.06 -18.25
CA LEU A 257 -2.29 -4.69 -17.75
C LEU A 257 -1.34 -5.11 -18.87
N ARG A 258 -1.84 -5.45 -20.07
CA ARG A 258 -0.99 -5.75 -21.25
C ARG A 258 -0.13 -4.56 -21.69
N ARG A 259 -0.52 -3.32 -21.32
CA ARG A 259 0.23 -2.08 -21.61
C ARG A 259 1.24 -1.72 -20.50
N CYS A 260 1.17 -2.38 -19.35
CA CYS A 260 2.08 -2.16 -18.23
C CYS A 260 3.40 -2.94 -18.42
N PRO A 261 4.48 -2.59 -17.69
CA PRO A 261 5.74 -3.33 -17.75
C PRO A 261 5.52 -4.83 -17.52
N ARG A 262 6.13 -5.65 -18.37
CA ARG A 262 6.00 -7.11 -18.32
C ARG A 262 6.79 -7.64 -17.13
N SER A 263 6.08 -8.22 -16.17
CA SER A 263 6.64 -9.05 -15.11
C SER A 263 5.95 -10.42 -15.15
N PRO A 264 6.58 -11.49 -14.64
CA PRO A 264 5.94 -12.80 -14.52
C PRO A 264 4.59 -12.73 -13.79
N GLU A 265 4.53 -11.93 -12.72
CA GLU A 265 3.29 -11.70 -11.94
C GLU A 265 2.20 -11.02 -12.78
N THR A 266 2.56 -10.03 -13.61
CA THR A 266 1.61 -9.37 -14.53
C THR A 266 1.03 -10.36 -15.54
N PHE A 267 1.86 -11.30 -16.04
CA PHE A 267 1.43 -12.30 -17.02
C PHE A 267 0.43 -13.30 -16.42
N GLU A 268 0.74 -13.86 -15.24
CA GLU A 268 -0.18 -14.75 -14.51
C GLU A 268 -1.51 -14.06 -14.20
N ARG A 269 -1.44 -12.77 -13.83
CA ARG A 269 -2.62 -11.96 -13.54
C ARG A 269 -3.49 -11.72 -14.78
N ILE A 270 -2.89 -11.41 -15.93
CA ILE A 270 -3.61 -11.31 -17.21
C ILE A 270 -4.30 -12.62 -17.56
N HIS A 271 -3.62 -13.75 -17.38
CA HIS A 271 -4.19 -15.06 -17.69
C HIS A 271 -5.42 -15.38 -16.82
N ARG A 272 -5.34 -15.13 -15.50
CA ARG A 272 -6.48 -15.30 -14.58
C ARG A 272 -7.68 -14.41 -14.96
N LEU A 273 -7.43 -13.13 -15.26
CA LEU A 273 -8.48 -12.17 -15.60
C LEU A 273 -9.11 -12.40 -16.98
N SER A 274 -8.34 -12.93 -17.93
CA SER A 274 -8.85 -13.25 -19.29
C SER A 274 -9.61 -14.58 -19.31
N GLY A 275 -9.24 -15.54 -18.45
CA GLY A 275 -9.84 -16.88 -18.41
C GLY A 275 -11.19 -16.98 -17.67
N ALA A 276 -11.54 -15.97 -16.87
CA ALA A 276 -12.80 -15.92 -16.11
C ALA A 276 -13.97 -15.28 -16.89
N ALA A 277 -13.69 -14.67 -18.05
CA ALA A 277 -14.75 -14.25 -18.96
C ALA A 277 -15.52 -15.48 -19.46
N PRO A 278 -16.86 -15.52 -19.40
CA PRO A 278 -17.61 -16.58 -20.05
C PRO A 278 -17.22 -16.55 -21.52
N ALA A 279 -16.61 -17.64 -22.01
CA ALA A 279 -16.34 -17.82 -23.41
C ALA A 279 -17.67 -17.74 -24.15
N SER A 280 -18.01 -16.56 -24.68
CA SER A 280 -18.94 -16.44 -25.78
C SER A 280 -18.28 -17.14 -26.96
N ARG A 281 -18.40 -18.47 -26.98
CA ARG A 281 -18.06 -19.30 -28.13
C ARG A 281 -18.90 -18.75 -29.29
N PRO A 282 -18.30 -18.26 -30.38
CA PRO A 282 -19.07 -18.06 -31.58
C PRO A 282 -19.64 -19.43 -31.94
N SER A 283 -20.97 -19.53 -31.92
CA SER A 283 -21.69 -20.61 -32.56
C SER A 283 -21.25 -20.60 -34.02
N LEU A 284 -20.35 -21.50 -34.38
CA LEU A 284 -20.12 -21.87 -35.76
C LEU A 284 -21.45 -22.45 -36.25
N ALA A 285 -22.26 -21.58 -36.85
CA ALA A 285 -23.35 -22.00 -37.71
C ALA A 285 -22.68 -22.81 -38.82
N ALA A 286 -22.80 -24.13 -38.74
CA ALA A 286 -22.48 -25.02 -39.83
C ALA A 286 -23.36 -24.59 -41.00
N VAL A 287 -22.73 -24.00 -42.02
CA VAL A 287 -23.35 -23.82 -43.33
C VAL A 287 -23.46 -25.22 -43.92
N SER A 288 -24.65 -25.79 -43.86
CA SER A 288 -25.04 -26.95 -44.65
C SER A 288 -25.26 -26.50 -46.10
N LEU A 289 -24.35 -26.92 -46.98
CA LEU A 289 -24.59 -27.12 -48.41
C LEU A 289 -24.33 -28.58 -48.73
#